data_AF-A0A117NT02-F1
#
_entry.id   AF-A0A117NT02-F1
#
_cell.length_a   1.000
_cell.length_b   1.000
_cell.length_c   1.000
_cell.angle_alpha   90.00
_cell.angle_beta   90.00
_cell.angle_gamma   90.00
#
_symmetry.space_group_name_H-M   'P 1'
#
loop_
_entity.id
_entity.type
_entity.pdbx_description
1 polymer ?
#
loop_
_entity_poly.entity_id
_entity_poly.type
_entity_poly.pdbx_seq_one_letter_code
_entity_poly.pdbx_strand_id
1 'polypeptide(L)'
;MWDTRDMHLFLTRQFHDCWAYASEEYPNNPPPSGAYREIGDYRFGQLLESNEFNWYAVSVTDYPAGNRPHFKVILESDVNGDDRLLRGEIMTITDIMAARLGTKSLRPHIVAPILVLSLMGPRHARVLEADLDGEILNIRASRLYDFTRKNTDVMQLLTRYWIGDACGQTMMKTS
;
A
#
# COMPACT_ATOMS: atom_id res chain seq x y z
N MET A 1 -16.52 -2.94 -18.80
CA MET A 1 -15.27 -2.19 -19.07
C MET A 1 -14.75 -1.82 -17.70
N TRP A 2 -13.56 -2.28 -17.30
CA TRP A 2 -13.13 -2.13 -15.90
C TRP A 2 -12.90 -0.65 -15.62
N ASP A 3 -13.53 -0.14 -14.56
CA ASP A 3 -13.13 1.12 -13.95
C ASP A 3 -12.17 0.85 -12.76
N THR A 4 -11.69 1.91 -12.12
CA THR A 4 -10.78 1.82 -10.97
C THR A 4 -11.40 1.02 -9.81
N ARG A 5 -12.72 1.10 -9.64
CA ARG A 5 -13.45 0.40 -8.59
C ARG A 5 -13.53 -1.10 -8.87
N ASP A 6 -13.79 -1.49 -10.11
CA ASP A 6 -13.75 -2.88 -10.56
C ASP A 6 -12.36 -3.49 -10.33
N MET A 7 -11.29 -2.73 -10.63
CA MET A 7 -9.91 -3.16 -10.36
C MET A 7 -9.66 -3.39 -8.88
N HIS A 8 -10.08 -2.46 -8.02
CA HIS A 8 -9.97 -2.61 -6.58
C HIS A 8 -10.71 -3.86 -6.09
N LEU A 9 -11.99 -4.02 -6.43
CA LEU A 9 -12.77 -5.18 -5.99
C LEU A 9 -12.14 -6.51 -6.46
N PHE A 10 -11.62 -6.52 -7.69
CA PHE A 10 -10.93 -7.68 -8.24
C PHE A 10 -9.65 -8.02 -7.48
N LEU A 11 -8.79 -7.03 -7.21
CA LEU A 11 -7.55 -7.21 -6.46
C LEU A 11 -7.81 -7.61 -5.01
N THR A 12 -8.72 -6.94 -4.32
CA THR A 12 -9.06 -7.25 -2.93
C THR A 12 -9.59 -8.67 -2.78
N ARG A 13 -10.44 -9.12 -3.72
CA ARG A 13 -10.90 -10.52 -3.76
C ARG A 13 -9.73 -11.47 -3.95
N GLN A 14 -8.87 -11.21 -4.95
CA GLN A 14 -7.71 -12.06 -5.20
C GLN A 14 -6.77 -12.15 -3.98
N PHE A 15 -6.52 -11.03 -3.30
CA PHE A 15 -5.66 -11.00 -2.12
C PHE A 15 -6.26 -11.79 -0.97
N HIS A 16 -7.56 -11.62 -0.72
CA HIS A 16 -8.29 -12.40 0.28
C HIS A 16 -8.24 -13.90 -0.03
N ASP A 17 -8.54 -14.30 -1.27
CA ASP A 17 -8.58 -15.70 -1.67
C ASP A 17 -7.19 -16.35 -1.57
N CYS A 18 -6.14 -15.66 -1.99
CA CYS A 18 -4.77 -16.14 -1.82
C CYS A 18 -4.34 -16.24 -0.36
N TRP A 19 -4.73 -15.27 0.47
CA TRP A 19 -4.42 -15.29 1.90
C TRP A 19 -5.15 -16.42 2.62
N ALA A 20 -6.44 -16.62 2.32
CA ALA A 20 -7.24 -17.71 2.87
C ALA A 20 -6.67 -19.07 2.47
N TYR A 21 -6.43 -19.28 1.17
CA TYR A 21 -5.81 -20.51 0.66
C TYR A 21 -4.47 -20.80 1.35
N ALA A 22 -3.58 -19.82 1.43
CA ALA A 22 -2.27 -20.02 2.05
C ALA A 22 -2.37 -20.28 3.57
N SER A 23 -3.36 -19.69 4.25
CA SER A 23 -3.59 -19.93 5.68
C SER A 23 -4.15 -21.34 5.94
N GLU A 24 -4.93 -21.88 5.01
CA GLU A 24 -5.44 -23.26 5.07
C GLU A 24 -4.34 -24.29 4.74
N GLU A 25 -3.58 -24.06 3.67
CA GLU A 25 -2.55 -24.99 3.19
C GLU A 25 -1.30 -24.99 4.10
N TYR A 26 -0.94 -23.81 4.64
CA TYR A 26 0.26 -23.62 5.47
C TYR A 26 -0.11 -23.03 6.84
N PRO A 27 -0.87 -23.75 7.69
CA PRO A 27 -1.43 -23.21 8.93
C PRO A 27 -0.37 -22.77 9.95
N ASN A 28 0.84 -23.33 9.87
CA ASN A 28 1.96 -22.99 10.74
C ASN A 28 2.86 -21.87 10.17
N ASN A 29 2.58 -21.39 8.96
CA ASN A 29 3.33 -20.33 8.30
C ASN A 29 2.42 -19.51 7.38
N PRO A 30 1.37 -18.88 7.93
CA PRO A 30 0.47 -18.05 7.13
C PRO A 30 1.24 -16.88 6.49
N PRO A 31 0.75 -16.31 5.37
CA PRO A 31 1.41 -15.18 4.73
C PRO A 31 1.58 -14.02 5.73
N PRO A 32 2.79 -13.47 5.87
CA PRO A 32 3.07 -12.38 6.79
C PRO A 32 2.62 -11.03 6.19
N SER A 33 1.44 -10.99 5.58
CA SER A 33 0.92 -9.86 4.80
C SER A 33 0.60 -8.63 5.62
N GLY A 34 0.51 -8.76 6.94
CA GLY A 34 -0.26 -7.85 7.80
C GLY A 34 -1.75 -8.19 7.76
N ALA A 35 -2.55 -7.46 8.52
CA ALA A 35 -4.00 -7.57 8.58
C ALA A 35 -4.66 -6.28 8.12
N TYR A 36 -5.83 -6.43 7.46
CA TYR A 36 -6.70 -5.31 7.14
C TYR A 36 -7.07 -4.51 8.38
N ARG A 37 -7.17 -3.19 8.22
CA ARG A 37 -7.56 -2.24 9.27
C ARG A 37 -8.47 -1.16 8.70
N GLU A 38 -9.24 -0.54 9.58
CA GLU A 38 -10.03 0.62 9.21
C GLU A 38 -9.13 1.87 9.22
N ILE A 39 -9.24 2.70 8.18
CA ILE A 39 -8.46 3.95 8.09
C ILE A 39 -8.71 4.85 9.31
N GLY A 40 -9.94 4.84 9.83
CA GLY A 40 -10.35 5.61 11.01
C GLY A 40 -9.69 5.17 12.32
N ASP A 41 -9.02 4.01 12.36
CA ASP A 41 -8.26 3.57 13.53
C ASP A 41 -6.98 4.40 13.74
N TYR A 42 -6.60 5.21 12.75
CA TYR A 42 -5.35 5.94 12.71
C TYR A 42 -5.54 7.45 12.57
N ARG A 43 -4.49 8.19 12.93
CA ARG A 43 -4.45 9.66 12.83
C ARG A 43 -3.79 10.12 11.53
N PHE A 44 -4.20 9.55 10.40
CA PHE A 44 -3.66 9.90 9.08
C PHE A 44 -4.24 11.20 8.50
N GLY A 45 -5.30 11.74 9.10
CA GLY A 45 -6.13 12.73 8.42
C GLY A 45 -7.13 12.05 7.49
N GLN A 46 -7.56 12.74 6.43
CA GLN A 46 -8.66 12.26 5.60
C GLN A 46 -8.23 11.25 4.50
N LEU A 47 -6.95 11.26 4.09
CA LEU A 47 -6.42 10.44 2.98
C LEU A 47 -7.34 10.40 1.75
N LEU A 48 -7.92 11.56 1.42
CA LEU A 48 -8.80 11.75 0.28
C LEU A 48 -8.74 13.20 -0.18
N GLU A 49 -9.09 13.42 -1.44
CA GLU A 49 -9.36 14.73 -2.02
C GLU A 49 -10.45 14.60 -3.07
N SER A 50 -11.36 15.58 -3.11
CA SER A 50 -12.41 15.70 -4.10
C SER A 50 -12.40 17.10 -4.70
N ASN A 51 -11.38 17.38 -5.50
CA ASN A 51 -11.18 18.66 -6.18
C ASN A 51 -11.35 18.46 -7.71
N GLU A 52 -10.34 18.80 -8.51
CA GLU A 52 -10.36 18.60 -9.96
C GLU A 52 -10.38 17.12 -10.37
N PHE A 53 -9.72 16.27 -9.55
CA PHE A 53 -9.75 14.82 -9.65
C PHE A 53 -9.96 14.24 -8.26
N ASN A 54 -10.65 13.10 -8.18
CA ASN A 54 -10.82 12.40 -6.91
C ASN A 54 -9.68 11.40 -6.70
N TRP A 55 -9.24 11.31 -5.45
CA TRP A 55 -8.45 10.18 -4.97
C TRP A 55 -8.76 9.91 -3.52
N TYR A 56 -8.65 8.65 -3.11
CA TYR A 56 -8.88 8.24 -1.73
C TYR A 56 -8.23 6.89 -1.43
N ALA A 57 -7.71 6.73 -0.21
CA ALA A 57 -7.25 5.44 0.27
C ALA A 57 -8.45 4.51 0.53
N VAL A 58 -8.40 3.29 0.01
CA VAL A 58 -9.55 2.36 0.03
C VAL A 58 -9.34 1.13 0.87
N SER A 59 -8.09 0.77 1.12
CA SER A 59 -7.72 -0.36 1.97
C SER A 59 -6.38 -0.08 2.60
N VAL A 60 -6.26 -0.39 3.89
CA VAL A 60 -4.99 -0.29 4.61
C VAL A 60 -4.68 -1.60 5.32
N THR A 61 -3.40 -1.89 5.44
CA THR A 61 -2.90 -3.11 6.10
C THR A 61 -1.77 -2.76 7.05
N ASP A 62 -1.87 -3.27 8.28
CA ASP A 62 -0.93 -3.06 9.38
C ASP A 62 -0.52 -4.40 9.99
N TYR A 63 0.60 -4.42 10.71
CA TYR A 63 1.13 -5.60 11.37
C TYR A 63 0.56 -5.73 12.79
N PRO A 64 -0.19 -6.80 13.12
CA PRO A 64 -0.97 -6.90 14.36
C PRO A 64 -0.19 -6.72 15.66
N ALA A 65 1.11 -7.03 15.68
CA ALA A 65 1.96 -6.85 16.84
C ALA A 65 2.17 -5.37 17.23
N GLY A 66 1.82 -4.42 16.35
CA GLY A 66 1.85 -2.98 16.64
C GLY A 66 3.26 -2.42 16.87
N ASN A 67 4.29 -3.21 16.59
CA ASN A 67 5.71 -2.94 16.79
C ASN A 67 6.48 -2.87 15.46
N ARG A 68 5.76 -2.73 14.34
CA ARG A 68 6.35 -2.53 13.01
C ARG A 68 5.79 -1.24 12.43
N PRO A 69 6.62 -0.33 11.92
CA PRO A 69 6.15 0.92 11.35
C PRO A 69 5.67 0.74 9.90
N HIS A 70 5.94 -0.43 9.30
CA HIS A 70 5.53 -0.79 7.95
C HIS A 70 4.03 -0.70 7.75
N PHE A 71 3.63 -0.24 6.57
CA PHE A 71 2.23 -0.06 6.23
C PHE A 71 2.00 -0.36 4.75
N LYS A 72 0.80 -0.85 4.41
CA LYS A 72 0.39 -1.00 3.00
C LYS A 72 -0.93 -0.32 2.77
N VAL A 73 -1.11 0.24 1.59
CA VAL A 73 -2.33 0.96 1.23
C VAL A 73 -2.68 0.73 -0.25
N ILE A 74 -3.97 0.57 -0.52
CA ILE A 74 -4.52 0.67 -1.88
C ILE A 74 -5.09 2.07 -2.02
N LEU A 75 -4.66 2.77 -3.06
CA LEU A 75 -5.10 4.12 -3.39
C LEU A 75 -5.88 4.07 -4.71
N GLU A 76 -7.10 4.59 -4.73
CA GLU A 76 -7.85 4.81 -5.97
C GLU A 76 -7.71 6.27 -6.40
N SER A 77 -7.51 6.50 -7.69
CA SER A 77 -7.50 7.83 -8.30
C SER A 77 -8.17 7.83 -9.66
N ASP A 78 -8.92 8.89 -9.96
CA ASP A 78 -9.54 9.13 -11.28
C ASP A 78 -8.53 9.62 -12.34
N VAL A 79 -7.30 9.95 -11.93
CA VAL A 79 -6.29 10.53 -12.82
C VAL A 79 -5.76 9.47 -13.79
N ASN A 80 -5.67 9.83 -15.07
CA ASN A 80 -4.98 9.01 -16.07
C ASN A 80 -3.49 8.88 -15.73
N GLY A 81 -3.04 7.65 -15.50
CA GLY A 81 -1.67 7.41 -15.10
C GLY A 81 -0.65 7.70 -16.20
N ASP A 82 0.43 8.36 -15.81
CA ASP A 82 1.67 8.51 -16.57
C ASP A 82 2.88 8.22 -15.65
N ASP A 83 4.10 8.48 -16.15
CA ASP A 83 5.33 8.19 -15.42
C ASP A 83 5.59 9.12 -14.21
N ARG A 84 4.76 10.14 -13.99
CA ARG A 84 4.89 11.08 -12.85
C ARG A 84 4.15 10.55 -11.64
N LEU A 85 4.60 10.96 -10.45
CA LEU A 85 3.89 10.70 -9.20
C LEU A 85 2.64 11.59 -9.09
N LEU A 86 1.55 11.02 -8.60
CA LEU A 86 0.31 11.73 -8.32
C LEU A 86 0.37 12.41 -6.96
N ARG A 87 -0.35 13.52 -6.84
CA ARG A 87 -0.55 14.22 -5.56
C ARG A 87 -1.05 13.26 -4.46
N GLY A 88 -2.07 12.46 -4.77
CA GLY A 88 -2.66 11.51 -3.82
C GLY A 88 -1.69 10.42 -3.34
N GLU A 89 -0.78 9.98 -4.21
CA GLU A 89 0.26 9.02 -3.83
C GLU A 89 1.24 9.65 -2.85
N ILE A 90 1.75 10.85 -3.15
CA ILE A 90 2.70 11.56 -2.30
C ILE A 90 2.07 11.88 -0.94
N MET A 91 0.85 12.41 -0.93
CA MET A 91 0.16 12.73 0.32
C MET A 91 -0.11 11.50 1.17
N THR A 92 -0.58 10.42 0.55
CA THR A 92 -0.83 9.16 1.27
C THR A 92 0.45 8.63 1.91
N ILE A 93 1.57 8.65 1.17
CA ILE A 93 2.88 8.25 1.67
C ILE A 93 3.29 9.12 2.86
N THR A 94 3.28 10.45 2.72
CA THR A 94 3.78 11.34 3.76
C THR A 94 2.91 11.34 5.02
N ASP A 95 1.58 11.32 4.87
CA ASP A 95 0.64 11.38 5.99
C ASP A 95 0.67 10.09 6.82
N ILE A 96 0.75 8.93 6.14
CA ILE A 96 0.92 7.65 6.82
C ILE A 96 2.27 7.60 7.53
N MET A 97 3.38 7.94 6.85
CA MET A 97 4.71 7.96 7.46
C MET A 97 4.74 8.84 8.73
N ALA A 98 4.21 10.06 8.65
CA ALA A 98 4.17 10.98 9.78
C ALA A 98 3.38 10.40 10.97
N ALA A 99 2.20 9.81 10.71
CA ALA A 99 1.39 9.21 11.77
C ALA A 99 2.05 7.97 12.39
N ARG A 100 2.68 7.11 11.58
CA ARG A 100 3.40 5.91 12.07
C ARG A 100 4.57 6.32 12.95
N LEU A 101 5.41 7.25 12.49
CA LEU A 101 6.56 7.73 13.26
C LEU A 101 6.15 8.54 14.52
N GLY A 102 4.96 9.15 14.52
CA GLY A 102 4.38 9.80 15.70
C GLY A 102 3.75 8.84 16.73
N THR A 103 3.64 7.55 16.43
CA THR A 103 2.94 6.58 17.29
C THR A 103 3.84 6.10 18.43
N LYS A 104 3.31 6.13 19.67
CA LYS A 104 4.09 5.81 20.89
C LYS A 104 4.72 4.41 20.87
N SER A 105 4.02 3.39 20.38
CA SER A 105 4.54 2.02 20.30
C SER A 105 5.66 1.87 19.26
N LEU A 106 5.81 2.84 18.35
CA LEU A 106 6.75 2.81 17.25
C LEU A 106 7.97 3.71 17.44
N ARG A 107 8.13 4.32 18.62
CA ARG A 107 9.28 5.19 18.96
C ARG A 107 10.68 4.61 18.69
N PRO A 108 10.91 3.28 18.80
CA PRO A 108 12.23 2.71 18.43
C PRO A 108 12.57 2.85 16.94
N HIS A 109 11.58 3.11 16.09
CA HIS A 109 11.75 3.18 14.64
C HIS A 109 11.95 4.63 14.19
N ILE A 110 12.86 4.79 13.23
CA ILE A 110 13.19 6.05 12.55
C ILE A 110 12.74 6.06 11.08
N VAL A 111 12.36 4.91 10.52
CA VAL A 111 11.83 4.76 9.16
C VAL A 111 10.48 4.06 9.23
N ALA A 112 9.51 4.53 8.46
CA ALA A 112 8.21 3.88 8.27
C ALA A 112 8.00 3.51 6.79
N PRO A 113 8.48 2.34 6.35
CA PRO A 113 8.34 1.93 4.95
C PRO A 113 6.88 1.75 4.57
N ILE A 114 6.52 2.17 3.37
CA ILE A 114 5.16 2.03 2.84
C ILE A 114 5.16 1.37 1.48
N LEU A 115 4.21 0.46 1.28
CA LEU A 115 3.85 -0.10 -0.02
C LEU A 115 2.52 0.51 -0.45
N VAL A 116 2.49 1.16 -1.61
CA VAL A 116 1.26 1.68 -2.21
C VAL A 116 0.93 0.88 -3.45
N LEU A 117 -0.27 0.30 -3.49
CA LEU A 117 -0.90 -0.11 -4.76
C LEU A 117 -1.74 1.06 -5.26
N SER A 118 -1.21 1.79 -6.23
CA SER A 118 -1.89 2.93 -6.84
C SER A 118 -2.71 2.44 -8.02
N LEU A 119 -4.03 2.58 -7.94
CA LEU A 119 -5.00 2.28 -9.00
C LEU A 119 -5.43 3.60 -9.62
N MET A 120 -5.12 3.78 -10.89
CA MET A 120 -5.21 5.04 -11.61
C MET A 120 -6.21 4.90 -12.76
N GLY A 121 -6.99 5.96 -12.97
CA GLY A 121 -8.05 6.01 -13.96
C GLY A 121 -7.57 5.78 -15.39
N PRO A 122 -8.44 5.23 -16.26
CA PRO A 122 -9.49 4.28 -15.89
C PRO A 122 -8.94 2.89 -15.53
N ARG A 123 -7.72 2.54 -15.97
CA ARG A 123 -7.28 1.13 -16.06
C ARG A 123 -5.78 0.90 -15.89
N HIS A 124 -5.11 1.73 -15.09
CA HIS A 124 -3.69 1.53 -14.81
C HIS A 124 -3.49 1.21 -13.34
N ALA A 125 -2.46 0.42 -13.05
CA ALA A 125 -1.98 0.28 -11.70
C ALA A 125 -0.46 0.35 -11.66
N ARG A 126 0.08 0.72 -10.50
CA ARG A 126 1.51 0.54 -10.19
C ARG A 126 1.70 0.26 -8.70
N VAL A 127 2.84 -0.35 -8.42
CA VAL A 127 3.38 -0.47 -7.08
C VAL A 127 4.34 0.70 -6.83
N LEU A 128 4.20 1.34 -5.67
CA LEU A 128 5.20 2.24 -5.11
C LEU A 128 5.75 1.65 -3.81
N GLU A 129 7.06 1.66 -3.67
CA GLU A 129 7.75 1.41 -2.41
C GLU A 129 8.40 2.70 -1.96
N ALA A 130 8.09 3.16 -0.74
CA ALA A 130 8.64 4.41 -0.24
C ALA A 130 9.20 4.30 1.18
N ASP A 131 10.26 5.04 1.41
CA ASP A 131 10.94 5.19 2.70
C ASP A 131 11.50 6.62 2.84
N LEU A 132 11.73 7.05 4.07
CA LEU A 132 12.46 8.29 4.38
C LEU A 132 13.78 7.89 5.03
N ASP A 133 14.90 8.17 4.36
CA ASP A 133 16.24 7.78 4.84
C ASP A 133 16.82 8.71 5.92
N GLY A 134 16.05 9.71 6.33
CA GLY A 134 16.43 10.77 7.27
C GLY A 134 16.62 12.13 6.60
N GLU A 135 16.82 12.16 5.28
CA GLU A 135 17.01 13.40 4.51
C GLU A 135 16.08 13.47 3.29
N ILE A 136 15.92 12.35 2.59
CA ILE A 136 15.23 12.27 1.30
C ILE A 136 14.07 11.28 1.39
N LEU A 137 12.92 11.70 0.89
CA LEU A 137 11.80 10.81 0.63
C LEU A 137 12.09 10.00 -0.63
N ASN A 138 12.49 8.74 -0.44
CA ASN A 138 12.75 7.81 -1.54
C ASN A 138 11.43 7.17 -1.98
N ILE A 139 11.05 7.33 -3.25
CA ILE A 139 9.88 6.67 -3.84
C ILE A 139 10.33 5.90 -5.08
N ARG A 140 10.21 4.57 -5.02
CA ARG A 140 10.49 3.67 -6.13
C ARG A 140 9.17 3.27 -6.77
N ALA A 141 8.96 3.72 -8.00
CA ALA A 141 7.78 3.36 -8.78
C ALA A 141 8.10 2.22 -9.74
N SER A 142 7.26 1.20 -9.76
CA SER A 142 7.22 0.25 -10.87
C SER A 142 6.64 0.91 -12.14
N ARG A 143 6.81 0.25 -13.28
CA ARG A 143 6.11 0.64 -14.52
C ARG A 143 4.59 0.64 -14.31
N LEU A 144 3.87 1.41 -15.13
CA LEU A 144 2.42 1.30 -15.22
C LEU A 144 2.03 -0.04 -15.84
N TYR A 145 1.06 -0.71 -15.22
CA TYR A 145 0.45 -1.92 -15.73
C TYR A 145 -0.94 -1.64 -16.28
N ASP A 146 -1.20 -2.12 -17.49
CA ASP A 146 -2.48 -1.96 -18.17
C ASP A 146 -3.48 -3.07 -17.75
N PHE A 147 -4.66 -2.63 -17.33
CA PHE A 147 -5.84 -3.42 -16.98
C PHE A 147 -7.02 -3.16 -17.94
N THR A 148 -6.75 -2.63 -19.14
CA THR A 148 -7.74 -2.53 -20.23
C THR A 148 -8.40 -3.87 -20.54
N ARG A 149 -7.66 -4.95 -20.31
CA ARG A 149 -8.17 -6.32 -20.27
C ARG A 149 -7.73 -6.97 -18.96
N LYS A 150 -8.39 -8.06 -18.58
CA LYS A 150 -7.97 -8.89 -17.45
C LYS A 150 -6.50 -9.28 -17.64
N ASN A 151 -5.65 -8.88 -16.70
CA ASN A 151 -4.22 -9.11 -16.73
C ASN A 151 -3.80 -9.97 -15.54
N THR A 152 -3.88 -11.29 -15.71
CA THR A 152 -3.65 -12.25 -14.62
C THR A 152 -2.19 -12.30 -14.18
N ASP A 153 -1.24 -12.07 -15.08
CA ASP A 153 0.20 -12.09 -14.75
C ASP A 153 0.56 -10.90 -13.84
N VAL A 154 0.07 -9.71 -14.19
CA VAL A 154 0.23 -8.52 -13.34
C VAL A 154 -0.52 -8.72 -12.03
N MET A 155 -1.74 -9.27 -12.06
CA MET A 155 -2.48 -9.56 -10.84
C MET A 155 -1.66 -10.45 -9.88
N GLN A 156 -1.08 -11.55 -10.37
CA GLN A 156 -0.21 -12.41 -9.55
C GLN A 156 1.00 -11.65 -9.00
N LEU A 157 1.58 -10.73 -9.78
CA LEU A 157 2.67 -9.87 -9.32
C LEU A 157 2.21 -8.95 -8.18
N LEU A 158 1.09 -8.23 -8.35
CA LEU A 158 0.54 -7.36 -7.32
C LEU A 158 0.16 -8.14 -6.06
N THR A 159 -0.36 -9.36 -6.21
CA THR A 159 -0.63 -10.27 -5.08
C THR A 159 0.64 -10.57 -4.31
N ARG A 160 1.76 -10.89 -4.96
CA ARG A 160 3.04 -11.15 -4.26
C ARG A 160 3.53 -9.95 -3.46
N TYR A 161 3.41 -8.75 -4.01
CA TYR A 161 3.70 -7.52 -3.26
C TYR A 161 2.78 -7.37 -2.04
N TRP A 162 1.47 -7.56 -2.24
CA TRP A 162 0.48 -7.35 -1.19
C TRP A 162 0.60 -8.37 -0.04
N ILE A 163 0.86 -9.64 -0.35
CA ILE A 163 0.94 -10.70 0.67
C ILE A 163 2.34 -10.87 1.30
N GLY A 164 3.37 -10.19 0.76
CA GLY A 164 4.75 -10.27 1.26
C GLY A 164 4.92 -9.72 2.68
N ASP A 165 5.99 -10.14 3.37
CA ASP A 165 6.32 -9.60 4.70
C ASP A 165 6.83 -8.15 4.63
N ALA A 166 6.78 -7.47 5.77
CA ALA A 166 7.54 -6.27 6.02
C ALA A 166 9.04 -6.57 5.85
N CYS A 167 9.74 -5.70 5.14
CA CYS A 167 11.17 -5.80 4.91
C CYS A 167 11.88 -4.47 5.13
N GLY A 168 13.21 -4.51 5.28
CA GLY A 168 14.02 -3.32 5.53
C GLY A 168 14.22 -3.01 7.02
N GLN A 169 15.38 -2.42 7.33
CA GLN A 169 15.72 -1.96 8.67
C GLN A 169 15.01 -0.64 8.96
N THR A 170 14.34 -0.57 10.11
CA THR A 170 13.55 0.61 10.50
C THR A 170 14.03 1.26 11.79
N MET A 171 14.88 0.59 12.56
CA MET A 171 15.53 1.14 13.74
C MET A 171 16.91 1.69 13.38
N MET A 172 17.44 2.61 14.19
CA MET A 172 18.84 3.01 14.06
C MET A 172 19.74 1.77 14.19
N LYS A 173 20.77 1.67 13.33
CA LYS A 173 21.87 0.76 13.61
C LYS A 173 22.61 1.31 14.83
N THR A 174 22.62 0.55 15.91
CA THR A 174 23.56 0.80 17.01
C THR A 174 24.97 0.68 16.45
N SER A 175 25.75 1.75 16.64
CA SER A 175 27.18 1.85 16.26
C SER A 175 28.03 0.85 17.02
#